data_AF-A0A661YCN8-F1
#
_entry.id   AF-A0A661YCN8-F1
#
_cell.length_a   1.000
_cell.length_b   1.000
_cell.length_c   1.000
_cell.angle_alpha   90.00
_cell.angle_beta   90.00
_cell.angle_gamma   90.00
#
_symmetry.space_group_name_H-M   'P 1'
#
loop_
_entity.id
_entity.type
_entity.pdbx_description
1 polymer ?
#
loop_
_entity_poly.entity_id
_entity_poly.type
_entity_poly.pdbx_seq_one_letter_code
_entity_poly.pdbx_strand_id
1 'polypeptide(L)'
;IKNLLFIIAILFYAAGLAQEEPRETVIINNDTIVIKAIPLVEISQKTEDVYNELKIIEETINSYDDQKSIDSLTTVGKEYIQVQIKRIEKTKNKFSNRELQDEKREWKKVRNNLEEWRKKINTRTETLKDLKMRSDLMLKQWKLTLTEAKKQDTPDKFIKGLTSTIKDIEKVDEKLSEKLNQLYLNQNNITEFILTVEEILNELEQVRLSYFEQDAPPIWKSYDTIGSYQLAKIQTRKYLNESSKNLNSFFVDYANKTGLHLFVFIFLVVFLYLLKRFIENNEKKNDINQETARFFISNYFRTALILTLASSAWIYPIRPSIVNDILLLSILVLSLLMFYRLYGKKFTSFLVLLTILALLNEALVLFNGIGLLARVFVYLEIFFYRLCSVSFYQPA
;
A
#
# COMPACT_ATOMS: atom_id res chain seq x y z
N ILE A 1 -18.48 32.71 80.34
CA ILE A 1 -17.42 33.52 79.66
C ILE A 1 -16.13 32.71 79.47
N LYS A 2 -15.55 32.07 80.50
CA LYS A 2 -14.33 31.23 80.36
C LYS A 2 -14.45 30.06 79.36
N ASN A 3 -15.60 29.37 79.29
CA ASN A 3 -15.79 28.27 78.34
C ASN A 3 -16.06 28.74 76.88
N LEU A 4 -16.48 29.99 76.68
CA LEU A 4 -16.73 30.55 75.34
C LEU A 4 -15.41 30.99 74.68
N LEU A 5 -14.48 31.51 75.48
CA LEU A 5 -13.14 31.90 75.03
C LEU A 5 -12.27 30.69 74.62
N PHE A 6 -12.47 29.54 75.24
CA PHE A 6 -11.71 28.33 74.91
C PHE A 6 -12.13 27.70 73.57
N ILE A 7 -13.43 27.77 73.23
CA ILE A 7 -13.96 27.27 71.94
C ILE A 7 -13.54 28.19 70.79
N ILE A 8 -13.48 29.50 71.00
CA ILE A 8 -13.01 30.47 69.99
C ILE A 8 -11.51 30.31 69.73
N ALA A 9 -10.70 29.99 70.75
CA ALA A 9 -9.27 29.74 70.59
C ALA A 9 -8.98 28.45 69.80
N ILE A 10 -9.80 27.40 69.96
CA ILE A 10 -9.65 26.14 69.19
C ILE A 10 -10.12 26.32 67.73
N LEU A 11 -11.15 27.13 67.49
CA LEU A 11 -11.60 27.45 66.12
C LEU A 11 -10.60 28.34 65.35
N PHE A 12 -9.88 29.23 66.04
CA PHE A 12 -8.79 30.01 65.41
C PHE A 12 -7.53 29.17 65.15
N TYR A 13 -7.22 28.17 65.98
CA TYR A 13 -6.09 27.27 65.75
C TYR A 13 -6.35 26.29 64.59
N ALA A 14 -7.61 25.86 64.41
CA ALA A 14 -8.00 24.98 63.30
C ALA A 14 -8.06 25.71 61.95
N ALA A 15 -8.32 27.02 61.93
CA ALA A 15 -8.34 27.83 60.71
C ALA A 15 -6.93 28.25 60.23
N GLY A 16 -5.90 28.12 61.07
CA GLY A 16 -4.53 28.55 60.76
C GLY A 16 -3.67 27.55 59.98
N LEU A 17 -4.15 26.34 59.69
CA LEU A 17 -3.38 25.27 59.02
C LEU A 17 -4.01 24.76 57.72
N ALA A 18 -5.11 25.35 57.25
CA ALA A 18 -5.68 25.05 55.94
C ALA A 18 -5.22 26.08 54.91
N GLN A 19 -3.93 26.10 54.61
CA GLN A 19 -3.43 26.79 53.41
C GLN A 19 -3.82 25.91 52.22
N GLU A 20 -4.90 26.27 51.52
CA GLU A 20 -5.29 25.60 50.27
C GLU A 20 -4.12 25.68 49.29
N GLU A 21 -3.56 24.52 48.93
CA GLU A 21 -2.57 24.43 47.86
C GLU A 21 -3.15 25.06 46.59
N PRO A 22 -2.45 26.01 45.95
CA PRO A 22 -2.93 26.61 44.71
C PRO A 22 -3.03 25.55 43.61
N ARG A 23 -4.22 25.45 43.02
CA ARG A 23 -4.60 24.45 42.02
C ARG A 23 -5.09 25.14 40.77
N GLU A 24 -4.54 24.78 39.62
CA GLU A 24 -5.15 25.06 38.32
C GLU A 24 -5.83 23.81 37.79
N THR A 25 -7.05 23.93 37.28
CA THR A 25 -7.76 22.80 36.65
C THR A 25 -7.70 22.92 35.14
N VAL A 26 -7.34 21.82 34.48
CA VAL A 26 -7.38 21.69 33.02
C VAL A 26 -8.28 20.50 32.68
N ILE A 27 -9.26 20.72 31.81
CA ILE A 27 -10.13 19.65 31.33
C ILE A 27 -9.46 18.98 30.12
N ILE A 28 -9.23 17.68 30.19
CA ILE A 28 -8.73 16.86 29.07
C ILE A 28 -9.64 15.63 28.95
N ASN A 29 -10.24 15.41 27.77
CA ASN A 29 -11.11 14.26 27.50
C ASN A 29 -12.21 14.01 28.56
N ASN A 30 -12.93 15.07 28.97
CA ASN A 30 -13.94 15.06 30.03
C ASN A 30 -13.45 14.78 31.46
N ASP A 31 -12.15 14.57 31.69
CA ASP A 31 -11.57 14.46 33.02
C ASP A 31 -10.94 15.79 33.48
N THR A 32 -11.12 16.13 34.76
CA THR A 32 -10.53 17.32 35.37
C THR A 32 -9.14 16.97 35.91
N ILE A 33 -8.10 17.42 35.22
CA ILE A 33 -6.72 17.31 35.73
C ILE A 33 -6.45 18.51 36.64
N VAL A 34 -6.10 18.23 37.88
CA VAL A 34 -5.69 19.25 38.86
C VAL A 34 -4.17 19.38 38.82
N ILE A 35 -3.68 20.50 38.31
CA ILE A 35 -2.26 20.86 38.29
C ILE A 35 -1.92 21.53 39.63
N LYS A 36 -0.90 21.00 40.30
CA LYS A 36 -0.38 21.52 41.57
C LYS A 36 1.05 22.02 41.41
N ALA A 37 1.40 23.06 42.18
CA ALA A 37 2.78 23.51 42.29
C ALA A 37 3.68 22.39 42.82
N ILE A 38 4.90 22.32 42.29
CA ILE A 38 5.90 21.34 42.74
C ILE A 38 6.44 21.80 44.11
N PRO A 39 6.46 20.92 45.13
CA PRO A 39 7.06 21.25 46.43
C PRO A 39 8.54 21.62 46.29
N LEU A 40 9.00 22.63 47.04
CA LEU A 40 10.39 23.13 46.96
C LEU A 40 11.45 22.03 47.09
N VAL A 41 11.18 21.02 47.92
CA VAL A 41 12.08 19.89 48.21
C VAL A 41 12.23 18.94 47.01
N GLU A 42 11.24 18.87 46.12
CA GLU A 42 11.22 17.96 44.97
C GLU A 42 11.77 18.58 43.68
N ILE A 43 12.05 19.89 43.67
CA ILE A 43 12.38 20.62 42.44
C ILE A 43 13.65 20.07 41.76
N SER A 44 14.69 19.69 42.50
CA SER A 44 15.89 19.12 41.89
C SER A 44 15.61 17.82 41.14
N GLN A 45 14.84 16.90 41.74
CA GLN A 45 14.43 15.65 41.08
C GLN A 45 13.54 15.95 39.87
N LYS A 46 12.57 16.85 40.02
CA LYS A 46 11.67 17.21 38.92
C LYS A 46 12.38 17.92 37.77
N THR A 47 13.42 18.70 38.02
CA THR A 47 14.27 19.27 36.95
C THR A 47 14.97 18.17 36.16
N GLU A 48 15.49 17.13 36.82
CA GLU A 48 16.10 15.98 36.14
C GLU A 48 15.07 15.20 35.32
N ASP A 49 13.89 14.93 35.88
CA ASP A 49 12.77 14.28 35.17
C ASP A 49 12.41 15.07 33.89
N VAL A 50 12.30 16.41 34.01
CA VAL A 50 12.03 17.30 32.86
C VAL A 50 13.13 17.21 31.82
N TYR A 51 14.40 17.27 32.23
CA TYR A 51 15.52 17.18 31.30
C TYR A 51 15.48 15.89 30.48
N ASN A 52 15.20 14.76 31.13
CA ASN A 52 15.09 13.46 30.47
C ASN A 52 13.90 13.41 29.51
N GLU A 53 12.73 13.91 29.92
CA GLU A 53 11.54 14.00 29.05
C GLU A 53 11.80 14.90 27.83
N LEU A 54 12.41 16.08 28.02
CA LEU A 54 12.76 16.98 26.93
C LEU A 54 13.73 16.31 25.95
N LYS A 55 14.70 15.55 26.45
CA LYS A 55 15.63 14.78 25.61
C LYS A 55 14.91 13.72 24.77
N ILE A 56 13.98 12.96 25.36
CA ILE A 56 13.16 11.97 24.63
C ILE A 56 12.33 12.65 23.53
N ILE A 57 11.75 13.81 23.83
CA ILE A 57 10.99 14.60 22.85
C ILE A 57 11.90 15.02 21.68
N GLU A 58 13.08 15.58 21.96
CA GLU A 58 14.02 16.01 20.93
C GLU A 58 14.51 14.83 20.07
N GLU A 59 14.84 13.70 20.69
CA GLU A 59 15.20 12.47 19.97
C GLU A 59 14.06 11.98 19.07
N THR A 60 12.82 12.04 19.54
CA THR A 60 11.64 11.65 18.76
C THR A 60 11.43 12.58 17.56
N ILE A 61 11.53 13.90 17.75
CA ILE A 61 11.42 14.89 16.65
C ILE A 61 12.51 14.65 15.60
N ASN A 62 13.74 14.38 16.05
CA ASN A 62 14.88 14.17 15.18
C ASN A 62 14.84 12.82 14.45
N SER A 63 14.17 11.80 15.00
CA SER A 63 14.06 10.48 14.36
C SER A 63 13.30 10.46 13.02
N TYR A 64 12.60 11.54 12.67
CA TYR A 64 11.84 11.66 11.43
C TYR A 64 12.70 12.14 10.25
N ASP A 65 13.77 11.38 9.95
CA ASP A 65 14.79 11.67 8.93
C ASP A 65 14.29 11.70 7.47
N ASP A 66 13.13 11.08 7.20
CA ASP A 66 12.54 11.00 5.86
C ASP A 66 11.70 12.24 5.49
N GLN A 67 11.76 13.32 6.28
CA GLN A 67 11.06 14.58 5.99
C GLN A 67 11.35 15.08 4.56
N LYS A 68 12.62 15.04 4.13
CA LYS A 68 12.99 15.44 2.76
C LYS A 68 12.30 14.61 1.69
N SER A 69 12.08 13.33 1.95
CA SER A 69 11.37 12.43 1.04
C SER A 69 9.88 12.79 0.97
N ILE A 70 9.27 13.15 2.10
CA ILE A 70 7.88 13.62 2.15
C ILE A 70 7.75 14.96 1.41
N ASP A 71 8.64 15.92 1.67
CA ASP A 71 8.61 17.24 1.04
C ASP A 71 8.84 17.16 -0.48
N SER A 72 9.71 16.24 -0.91
CA SER A 72 9.90 15.93 -2.34
C SER A 72 8.65 15.31 -2.93
N LEU A 73 8.02 14.36 -2.24
CA LEU A 73 6.76 13.75 -2.66
C LEU A 73 5.63 14.78 -2.76
N THR A 74 5.58 15.78 -1.87
CA THR A 74 4.56 16.83 -1.91
C THR A 74 4.83 17.91 -2.93
N THR A 75 6.08 18.32 -3.13
CA THR A 75 6.40 19.40 -4.07
C THR A 75 6.55 18.88 -5.49
N VAL A 76 7.47 17.93 -5.69
CA VAL A 76 7.77 17.34 -7.00
C VAL A 76 6.63 16.43 -7.46
N GLY A 77 6.02 15.69 -6.51
CA GLY A 77 4.91 14.80 -6.84
C GLY A 77 3.69 15.55 -7.38
N LYS A 78 3.40 16.77 -6.90
CA LYS A 78 2.31 17.59 -7.41
C LYS A 78 2.51 17.94 -8.89
N GLU A 79 3.69 18.44 -9.24
CA GLU A 79 4.03 18.78 -10.63
C GLU A 79 3.99 17.53 -11.52
N TYR A 80 4.56 16.42 -11.05
CA TYR A 80 4.54 15.16 -11.77
C TYR A 80 3.10 14.69 -12.03
N ILE A 81 2.24 14.66 -11.01
CA ILE A 81 0.83 14.24 -11.14
C ILE A 81 0.10 15.14 -12.14
N GLN A 82 0.29 16.47 -12.07
CA GLN A 82 -0.33 17.40 -13.02
C GLN A 82 0.09 17.15 -14.47
N VAL A 83 1.38 16.84 -14.71
CA VAL A 83 1.87 16.47 -16.04
C VAL A 83 1.22 15.17 -16.51
N GLN A 84 1.09 14.17 -15.63
CA GLN A 84 0.47 12.89 -15.99
C GLN A 84 -1.04 13.02 -16.23
N ILE A 85 -1.76 13.86 -15.50
CA ILE A 85 -3.18 14.17 -15.77
C ILE A 85 -3.34 14.71 -17.17
N LYS A 86 -2.57 15.75 -17.53
CA LYS A 86 -2.62 16.35 -18.87
C LYS A 86 -2.26 15.34 -19.97
N ARG A 87 -1.38 14.38 -19.67
CA ARG A 87 -1.07 13.27 -20.59
C ARG A 87 -2.30 12.39 -20.76
N ILE A 88 -2.89 11.92 -19.67
CA ILE A 88 -4.03 11.00 -19.67
C ILE A 88 -5.23 11.63 -20.36
N GLU A 89 -5.57 12.88 -20.07
CA GLU A 89 -6.65 13.59 -20.76
C GLU A 89 -6.48 13.58 -22.29
N LYS A 90 -5.25 13.76 -22.77
CA LYS A 90 -4.93 13.78 -24.22
C LYS A 90 -4.90 12.39 -24.86
N THR A 91 -4.58 11.34 -24.09
CA THR A 91 -4.31 10.00 -24.64
C THR A 91 -5.32 8.95 -24.27
N LYS A 92 -6.20 9.18 -23.27
CA LYS A 92 -7.10 8.17 -22.72
C LYS A 92 -7.99 7.51 -23.76
N ASN A 93 -8.54 8.29 -24.69
CA ASN A 93 -9.40 7.79 -25.77
C ASN A 93 -8.65 7.00 -26.86
N LYS A 94 -7.32 6.95 -26.80
CA LYS A 94 -6.45 6.21 -27.74
C LYS A 94 -5.87 4.95 -27.11
N PHE A 95 -6.10 4.72 -25.82
CA PHE A 95 -5.59 3.55 -25.14
C PHE A 95 -6.35 2.31 -25.61
N SER A 96 -5.60 1.28 -25.98
CA SER A 96 -6.12 -0.08 -26.01
C SER A 96 -6.59 -0.48 -24.61
N ASN A 97 -7.51 -1.46 -24.52
CA ASN A 97 -7.95 -1.96 -23.21
C ASN A 97 -6.77 -2.42 -22.34
N ARG A 98 -5.71 -2.96 -22.95
CA ARG A 98 -4.49 -3.36 -22.25
C ARG A 98 -3.69 -2.18 -21.71
N GLU A 99 -3.44 -1.16 -22.53
CA GLU A 99 -2.80 0.08 -22.07
C GLU A 99 -3.62 0.73 -20.95
N LEU A 100 -4.95 0.69 -21.02
CA LEU A 100 -5.84 1.20 -19.99
C LEU A 100 -5.69 0.44 -18.66
N GLN A 101 -5.63 -0.90 -18.70
CA GLN A 101 -5.41 -1.72 -17.49
C GLN A 101 -4.03 -1.48 -16.88
N ASP A 102 -3.00 -1.39 -17.73
CA ASP A 102 -1.63 -1.13 -17.30
C ASP A 102 -1.49 0.27 -16.69
N GLU A 103 -2.15 1.28 -17.27
CA GLU A 103 -2.21 2.63 -16.72
C GLU A 103 -2.93 2.65 -15.37
N LYS A 104 -4.10 2.02 -15.26
CA LYS A 104 -4.83 1.87 -13.97
C LYS A 104 -3.99 1.19 -12.91
N ARG A 105 -3.22 0.17 -13.30
CA ARG A 105 -2.30 -0.55 -12.40
C ARG A 105 -1.26 0.39 -11.82
N GLU A 106 -0.61 1.20 -12.65
CA GLU A 106 0.40 2.16 -12.19
C GLU A 106 -0.21 3.20 -11.23
N TRP A 107 -1.40 3.74 -11.54
CA TRP A 107 -2.08 4.67 -10.63
C TRP A 107 -2.52 4.04 -9.32
N LYS A 108 -2.97 2.79 -9.33
CA LYS A 108 -3.24 2.02 -8.09
C LYS A 108 -1.99 1.85 -7.25
N LYS A 109 -0.83 1.63 -7.87
CA LYS A 109 0.45 1.55 -7.17
C LYS A 109 0.81 2.89 -6.52
N VAL A 110 0.66 4.00 -7.25
CA VAL A 110 0.85 5.37 -6.70
C VAL A 110 -0.07 5.61 -5.51
N ARG A 111 -1.37 5.29 -5.64
CA ARG A 111 -2.35 5.40 -4.54
C ARG A 111 -1.92 4.61 -3.31
N ASN A 112 -1.51 3.35 -3.48
CA ASN A 112 -1.08 2.51 -2.37
C ASN A 112 0.15 3.09 -1.65
N ASN A 113 1.12 3.62 -2.40
CA ASN A 113 2.28 4.27 -1.80
C ASN A 113 1.89 5.54 -1.01
N LEU A 114 0.97 6.36 -1.54
CA LEU A 114 0.45 7.53 -0.84
C LEU A 114 -0.31 7.15 0.44
N GLU A 115 -1.06 6.05 0.41
CA GLU A 115 -1.75 5.50 1.57
C GLU A 115 -0.80 5.03 2.67
N GLU A 116 0.32 4.41 2.31
CA GLU A 116 1.37 4.04 3.26
C GLU A 116 2.00 5.28 3.91
N TRP A 117 2.25 6.34 3.12
CA TRP A 117 2.72 7.62 3.65
C TRP A 117 1.71 8.29 4.58
N ARG A 118 0.42 8.30 4.20
CA ARG A 118 -0.68 8.82 5.03
C ARG A 118 -0.71 8.12 6.39
N LYS A 119 -0.60 6.79 6.41
CA LYS A 119 -0.54 6.01 7.66
C LYS A 119 0.66 6.41 8.52
N LYS A 120 1.87 6.47 7.94
CA LYS A 120 3.08 6.88 8.66
C LYS A 120 2.94 8.26 9.28
N ILE A 121 2.45 9.23 8.52
CA ILE A 121 2.27 10.61 8.99
C ILE A 121 1.22 10.68 10.08
N ASN A 122 0.09 9.98 9.95
CA ASN A 122 -0.93 9.93 11.00
C ASN A 122 -0.37 9.39 12.31
N THR A 123 0.40 8.30 12.28
CA THR A 123 1.05 7.76 13.48
C THR A 123 2.01 8.77 14.12
N ARG A 124 2.79 9.51 13.32
CA ARG A 124 3.69 10.55 13.82
C ARG A 124 2.93 11.73 14.42
N THR A 125 1.86 12.18 13.76
CA THR A 125 1.02 13.28 14.24
C THR A 125 0.41 12.94 15.60
N GLU A 126 -0.14 11.74 15.77
CA GLU A 126 -0.68 11.31 17.07
C GLU A 126 0.42 11.22 18.14
N THR A 127 1.59 10.68 17.79
CA THR A 127 2.74 10.64 18.71
C THR A 127 3.16 12.04 19.16
N LEU A 128 3.29 12.99 18.22
CA LEU A 128 3.69 14.37 18.55
C LEU A 128 2.59 15.15 19.28
N LYS A 129 1.30 14.87 19.04
CA LYS A 129 0.19 15.45 19.81
C LYS A 129 0.27 15.04 21.27
N ASP A 130 0.53 13.75 21.55
CA ASP A 130 0.69 13.26 22.92
C ASP A 130 1.88 13.93 23.61
N LEU A 131 3.02 14.06 22.92
CA LEU A 131 4.19 14.78 23.45
C LEU A 131 3.91 16.27 23.67
N LYS A 132 3.17 16.92 22.77
CA LYS A 132 2.75 18.32 22.91
C LYS A 132 1.88 18.52 24.15
N MET A 133 0.91 17.62 24.36
CA MET A 133 0.06 17.66 25.54
C MET A 133 0.88 17.51 26.84
N ARG A 134 1.87 16.60 26.87
CA ARG A 134 2.77 16.45 28.02
C ARG A 134 3.61 17.70 28.26
N SER A 135 4.21 18.26 27.20
CA SER A 135 4.96 19.52 27.26
C SER A 135 4.11 20.68 27.80
N ASP A 136 2.86 20.81 27.34
CA ASP A 136 1.93 21.84 27.83
C ASP A 136 1.60 21.68 29.32
N LEU A 137 1.40 20.45 29.79
CA LEU A 137 1.15 20.16 31.20
C LEU A 137 2.37 20.48 32.06
N MET A 138 3.57 20.09 31.61
CA MET A 138 4.83 20.45 32.27
C MET A 138 4.95 21.97 32.34
N LEU A 139 4.77 22.68 31.23
CA LEU A 139 4.90 24.13 31.18
C LEU A 139 3.96 24.84 32.16
N LYS A 140 2.69 24.41 32.23
CA LYS A 140 1.72 24.92 33.21
C LYS A 140 2.15 24.65 34.65
N GLN A 141 2.55 23.42 34.95
CA GLN A 141 3.01 23.04 36.29
C GLN A 141 4.22 23.86 36.74
N TRP A 142 5.20 24.06 35.86
CA TRP A 142 6.40 24.83 36.17
C TRP A 142 6.14 26.33 36.29
N LYS A 143 5.23 26.90 35.48
CA LYS A 143 4.78 28.29 35.62
C LYS A 143 4.03 28.53 36.94
N LEU A 144 3.18 27.59 37.35
CA LEU A 144 2.51 27.63 38.65
C LEU A 144 3.53 27.56 39.80
N THR A 145 4.51 26.65 39.69
CA THR A 145 5.60 26.50 40.67
C THR A 145 6.43 27.77 40.80
N LEU A 146 6.78 28.43 39.69
CA LEU A 146 7.50 29.71 39.70
C LEU A 146 6.68 30.81 40.39
N THR A 147 5.37 30.86 40.13
CA THR A 147 4.47 31.84 40.74
C THR A 147 4.41 31.66 42.25
N GLU A 148 4.36 30.42 42.71
CA GLU A 148 4.31 30.10 44.14
C GLU A 148 5.66 30.34 44.84
N ALA A 149 6.77 29.93 44.22
CA ALA A 149 8.11 30.18 44.76
C ALA A 149 8.39 31.68 44.97
N LYS A 150 7.87 32.55 44.08
CA LYS A 150 7.95 34.01 44.22
C LYS A 150 7.13 34.55 45.40
N LYS A 151 6.01 33.92 45.75
CA LYS A 151 5.20 34.33 46.92
C LYS A 151 5.83 33.92 48.25
N GLN A 152 6.65 32.87 48.25
CA GLN A 152 7.31 32.33 49.43
C GLN A 152 8.70 32.94 49.71
N ASP A 153 9.04 34.07 49.07
CA ASP A 153 10.36 34.74 49.19
C ASP A 153 11.56 33.79 48.96
N THR A 154 11.43 32.87 48.01
CA THR A 154 12.47 31.89 47.70
C THR A 154 13.73 32.56 47.13
N PRO A 155 14.95 32.13 47.49
CA PRO A 155 16.18 32.76 47.01
C PRO A 155 16.31 32.89 45.48
N ASP A 156 16.85 34.02 45.00
CA ASP A 156 16.97 34.36 43.56
C ASP A 156 17.65 33.27 42.72
N LYS A 157 18.64 32.56 43.27
CA LYS A 157 19.33 31.47 42.57
C LYS A 157 18.37 30.35 42.18
N PHE A 158 17.37 30.08 43.02
CA PHE A 158 16.36 29.07 42.81
C PHE A 158 15.32 29.53 41.76
N ILE A 159 14.88 30.79 41.85
CA ILE A 159 14.01 31.42 40.86
C ILE A 159 14.66 31.39 39.47
N LYS A 160 15.98 31.63 39.37
CA LYS A 160 16.73 31.51 38.11
C LYS A 160 16.73 30.08 37.55
N GLY A 161 16.88 29.06 38.40
CA GLY A 161 16.82 27.64 37.98
C GLY A 161 15.44 27.24 37.44
N LEU A 162 14.37 27.63 38.13
CA LEU A 162 12.99 27.45 37.67
C LEU A 162 12.76 28.14 36.32
N THR A 163 13.22 29.38 36.18
CA THR A 163 13.07 30.16 34.94
C THR A 163 13.85 29.52 33.78
N SER A 164 15.04 28.96 34.04
CA SER A 164 15.80 28.22 33.03
C SER A 164 15.06 26.98 32.55
N THR A 165 14.52 26.19 33.49
CA THR A 165 13.76 24.96 33.17
C THR A 165 12.53 25.29 32.32
N ILE A 166 11.81 26.37 32.66
CA ILE A 166 10.68 26.85 31.86
C ILE A 166 11.11 27.21 30.43
N LYS A 167 12.24 27.92 30.26
CA LYS A 167 12.76 28.26 28.93
C LYS A 167 13.14 27.04 28.11
N ASP A 168 13.71 26.01 28.75
CA ASP A 168 14.07 24.77 28.07
C ASP A 168 12.80 24.03 27.59
N ILE A 169 11.75 23.99 28.42
CA ILE A 169 10.43 23.45 28.02
C ILE A 169 9.85 24.26 26.86
N GLU A 170 9.81 25.60 26.95
CA GLU A 170 9.26 26.46 25.89
C GLU A 170 9.97 26.28 24.55
N LYS A 171 11.30 26.13 24.56
CA LYS A 171 12.08 25.89 23.35
C LYS A 171 11.74 24.57 22.67
N VAL A 172 11.55 23.50 23.45
CA VAL A 172 11.16 22.19 22.90
C VAL A 172 9.70 22.22 22.44
N ASP A 173 8.83 22.93 23.15
CA ASP A 173 7.43 23.11 22.81
C ASP A 173 7.23 23.84 21.47
N GLU A 174 8.05 24.85 21.20
CA GLU A 174 8.09 25.57 19.92
C GLU A 174 8.49 24.62 18.77
N LYS A 175 9.54 23.82 18.95
CA LYS A 175 9.96 22.81 17.96
C LYS A 175 8.87 21.76 17.71
N LEU A 176 8.20 21.29 18.77
CA LEU A 176 7.06 20.37 18.66
C LEU A 176 5.93 20.98 17.82
N SER A 177 5.59 22.24 18.10
CA SER A 177 4.53 22.97 17.40
C SER A 177 4.87 23.16 15.92
N GLU A 178 6.10 23.56 15.61
CA GLU A 178 6.57 23.69 14.24
C GLU A 178 6.47 22.35 13.50
N LYS A 179 6.95 21.26 14.13
CA LYS A 179 6.91 19.93 13.51
C LYS A 179 5.49 19.42 13.31
N LEU A 180 4.58 19.64 14.27
CA LEU A 180 3.17 19.31 14.14
C LEU A 180 2.52 20.07 12.98
N ASN A 181 2.77 21.37 12.86
CA ASN A 181 2.26 22.19 11.75
C ASN A 181 2.74 21.66 10.39
N GLN A 182 4.01 21.28 10.28
CA GLN A 182 4.55 20.63 9.08
C GLN A 182 3.85 19.30 8.77
N LEU A 183 3.61 18.45 9.77
CA LEU A 183 2.90 17.19 9.57
C LEU A 183 1.45 17.41 9.11
N TYR A 184 0.74 18.40 9.66
CA TYR A 184 -0.62 18.74 9.21
C TYR A 184 -0.65 19.20 7.75
N LEU A 185 0.30 20.04 7.34
CA LEU A 185 0.44 20.44 5.93
C LEU A 185 0.69 19.21 5.03
N ASN A 186 1.56 18.30 5.47
CA ASN A 186 1.84 17.08 4.72
C ASN A 186 0.63 16.13 4.66
N GLN A 187 -0.17 16.03 5.72
CA GLN A 187 -1.44 15.28 5.71
C GLN A 187 -2.41 15.85 4.69
N ASN A 188 -2.57 17.18 4.64
CA ASN A 188 -3.44 17.83 3.67
C ASN A 188 -2.96 17.55 2.23
N ASN A 189 -1.68 17.77 1.96
CA ASN A 189 -1.10 17.56 0.63
C ASN A 189 -1.24 16.10 0.14
N ILE A 190 -0.98 15.11 1.00
CA ILE A 190 -1.15 13.70 0.64
C ILE A 190 -2.61 13.35 0.41
N THR A 191 -3.52 13.92 1.19
CA THR A 191 -4.97 13.72 1.00
C THR A 191 -5.40 14.29 -0.36
N GLU A 192 -4.96 15.49 -0.71
CA GLU A 192 -5.20 16.07 -2.04
C GLU A 192 -4.71 15.14 -3.16
N PHE A 193 -3.50 14.58 -3.07
CA PHE A 193 -3.03 13.67 -4.11
C PHE A 193 -3.81 12.36 -4.18
N ILE A 194 -4.20 11.79 -3.04
CA ILE A 194 -5.02 10.58 -3.05
C ILE A 194 -6.33 10.86 -3.80
N LEU A 195 -6.97 11.99 -3.53
CA LEU A 195 -8.20 12.40 -4.24
C LEU A 195 -7.93 12.59 -5.75
N THR A 196 -6.87 13.29 -6.12
CA THR A 196 -6.49 13.46 -7.53
C THR A 196 -6.21 12.13 -8.24
N VAL A 197 -5.53 11.20 -7.57
CA VAL A 197 -5.27 9.85 -8.12
C VAL A 197 -6.58 9.08 -8.27
N GLU A 198 -7.52 9.23 -7.34
CA GLU A 198 -8.85 8.61 -7.42
C GLU A 198 -9.68 9.18 -8.58
N GLU A 199 -9.63 10.49 -8.83
CA GLU A 199 -10.24 11.12 -10.00
C GLU A 199 -9.71 10.50 -11.30
N ILE A 200 -8.39 10.37 -11.44
CA ILE A 200 -7.77 9.74 -12.61
C ILE A 200 -8.23 8.29 -12.77
N LEU A 201 -8.24 7.51 -11.68
CA LEU A 201 -8.70 6.13 -11.72
C LEU A 201 -10.17 6.03 -12.18
N ASN A 202 -11.02 6.95 -11.72
CA ASN A 202 -12.42 7.04 -12.14
C ASN A 202 -12.55 7.42 -13.62
N GLU A 203 -11.76 8.38 -14.12
CA GLU A 203 -11.74 8.73 -15.54
C GLU A 203 -11.32 7.55 -16.42
N LEU A 204 -10.28 6.82 -16.01
CA LEU A 204 -9.84 5.62 -16.72
C LEU A 204 -10.91 4.52 -16.67
N GLU A 205 -11.75 4.45 -15.64
CA GLU A 205 -12.89 3.51 -15.61
C GLU A 205 -13.99 3.92 -16.59
N GLN A 206 -14.28 5.21 -16.74
CA GLN A 206 -15.28 5.69 -17.71
C GLN A 206 -14.90 5.41 -19.16
N VAL A 207 -13.61 5.54 -19.53
CA VAL A 207 -13.10 5.21 -20.88
C VAL A 207 -13.39 3.76 -21.27
N ARG A 208 -13.47 2.85 -20.30
CA ARG A 208 -13.80 1.45 -20.58
C ARG A 208 -15.22 1.27 -21.09
N LEU A 209 -16.15 2.13 -20.67
CA LEU A 209 -17.57 2.01 -21.03
C LEU A 209 -17.83 2.44 -22.49
N SER A 210 -16.93 3.23 -23.09
CA SER A 210 -17.06 3.69 -24.48
C SER A 210 -16.59 2.68 -25.54
N TYR A 211 -16.04 1.52 -25.15
CA TYR A 211 -15.59 0.50 -26.11
C TYR A 211 -16.71 -0.20 -26.91
N PHE A 212 -17.98 0.06 -26.59
CA PHE A 212 -19.12 -0.47 -27.35
C PHE A 212 -19.53 0.44 -28.52
N GLU A 213 -18.82 1.53 -28.76
CA GLU A 213 -19.05 2.41 -29.91
C GLU A 213 -18.36 1.88 -31.17
N GLN A 214 -18.96 2.14 -32.33
CA GLN A 214 -18.36 1.78 -33.61
C GLN A 214 -17.14 2.66 -33.87
N ASP A 215 -15.94 2.11 -33.69
CA ASP A 215 -14.67 2.80 -33.81
C ASP A 215 -14.04 2.72 -35.21
N ALA A 216 -14.62 1.91 -36.12
CA ALA A 216 -14.07 1.72 -37.46
C ALA A 216 -15.13 1.42 -38.55
N PRO A 217 -14.86 1.78 -39.82
CA PRO A 217 -15.72 1.43 -40.94
C PRO A 217 -15.67 -0.08 -41.22
N PRO A 218 -16.73 -0.66 -41.83
CA PRO A 218 -16.80 -2.10 -42.07
C PRO A 218 -15.67 -2.62 -42.98
N ILE A 219 -15.35 -3.91 -42.88
CA ILE A 219 -14.15 -4.52 -43.50
C ILE A 219 -14.12 -4.45 -45.03
N TRP A 220 -15.28 -4.46 -45.68
CA TRP A 220 -15.39 -4.34 -47.13
C TRP A 220 -15.16 -2.91 -47.66
N LYS A 221 -14.96 -1.94 -46.76
CA LYS A 221 -14.62 -0.55 -47.09
C LYS A 221 -13.16 -0.18 -46.75
N SER A 222 -12.36 -1.09 -46.18
CA SER A 222 -10.95 -0.81 -45.87
C SER A 222 -10.02 -1.19 -47.02
N TYR A 223 -9.37 -0.20 -47.63
CA TYR A 223 -8.52 -0.37 -48.82
C TYR A 223 -7.01 -0.34 -48.56
N ASP A 224 -6.52 -0.35 -47.31
CA ASP A 224 -5.11 -0.10 -47.04
C ASP A 224 -4.40 -1.28 -46.34
N THR A 225 -3.62 -2.04 -47.12
CA THR A 225 -2.82 -3.18 -46.64
C THR A 225 -1.35 -2.78 -46.38
N ILE A 226 -0.79 -1.84 -47.13
CA ILE A 226 0.63 -1.46 -47.03
C ILE A 226 0.86 -0.53 -45.83
N GLY A 227 -0.05 0.42 -45.57
CA GLY A 227 -0.02 1.24 -44.36
C GLY A 227 -0.16 0.41 -43.08
N SER A 228 -0.89 -0.71 -43.14
CA SER A 228 -1.15 -1.56 -41.97
C SER A 228 0.10 -2.26 -41.43
N TYR A 229 1.03 -2.68 -42.29
CA TYR A 229 2.26 -3.36 -41.87
C TYR A 229 3.27 -2.42 -41.19
N GLN A 230 3.45 -1.20 -41.73
CA GLN A 230 4.35 -0.21 -41.12
C GLN A 230 3.82 0.27 -39.77
N LEU A 231 2.51 0.51 -39.67
CA LEU A 231 1.84 0.83 -38.41
C LEU A 231 1.99 -0.32 -37.40
N ALA A 232 1.78 -1.56 -37.82
CA ALA A 232 1.97 -2.74 -36.97
C ALA A 232 3.40 -2.86 -36.44
N LYS A 233 4.41 -2.59 -37.28
CA LYS A 233 5.83 -2.61 -36.87
C LYS A 233 6.13 -1.56 -35.80
N ILE A 234 5.64 -0.33 -35.98
CA ILE A 234 5.82 0.77 -35.01
C ILE A 234 5.13 0.42 -33.69
N GLN A 235 3.89 -0.08 -33.74
CA GLN A 235 3.11 -0.48 -32.57
C GLN A 235 3.74 -1.67 -31.84
N THR A 236 4.17 -2.71 -32.55
CA THR A 236 4.87 -3.86 -31.97
C THR A 236 6.13 -3.40 -31.24
N ARG A 237 6.93 -2.51 -31.84
CA ARG A 237 8.13 -1.97 -31.19
C ARG A 237 7.79 -1.15 -29.94
N LYS A 238 6.74 -0.33 -29.99
CA LYS A 238 6.23 0.42 -28.83
C LYS A 238 5.82 -0.54 -27.72
N TYR A 239 4.99 -1.53 -28.04
CA TYR A 239 4.51 -2.56 -27.11
C TYR A 239 5.64 -3.33 -26.45
N LEU A 240 6.64 -3.80 -27.22
CA LEU A 240 7.77 -4.54 -26.69
C LEU A 240 8.62 -3.67 -25.75
N ASN A 241 8.83 -2.40 -26.09
CA ASN A 241 9.55 -1.47 -25.21
C ASN A 241 8.79 -1.22 -23.90
N GLU A 242 7.48 -1.00 -23.96
CA GLU A 242 6.64 -0.79 -22.77
C GLU A 242 6.54 -2.07 -21.92
N SER A 243 6.35 -3.21 -22.56
CA SER A 243 6.33 -4.53 -21.91
C SER A 243 7.67 -4.84 -21.23
N SER A 244 8.80 -4.54 -21.87
CA SER A 244 10.12 -4.72 -21.28
C SER A 244 10.32 -3.82 -20.05
N LYS A 245 9.87 -2.57 -20.10
CA LYS A 245 9.92 -1.66 -18.95
C LYS A 245 9.03 -2.18 -17.81
N ASN A 246 7.80 -2.59 -18.13
CA ASN A 246 6.84 -3.12 -17.16
C ASN A 246 7.31 -4.44 -16.52
N LEU A 247 7.99 -5.31 -17.28
CA LEU A 247 8.62 -6.51 -16.74
C LEU A 247 9.76 -6.17 -15.79
N ASN A 248 10.63 -5.25 -16.19
CA ASN A 248 11.76 -4.84 -15.37
C ASN A 248 11.29 -4.18 -14.06
N SER A 249 10.33 -3.26 -14.13
CA SER A 249 9.75 -2.64 -12.92
C SER A 249 9.11 -3.69 -12.02
N PHE A 250 8.36 -4.64 -12.58
CA PHE A 250 7.74 -5.73 -11.81
C PHE A 250 8.77 -6.55 -11.01
N PHE A 251 9.89 -6.95 -11.61
CA PHE A 251 10.91 -7.73 -10.90
C PHE A 251 11.62 -6.92 -9.82
N VAL A 252 11.85 -5.63 -10.07
CA VAL A 252 12.44 -4.72 -9.06
C VAL A 252 11.48 -4.52 -7.89
N ASP A 253 10.21 -4.24 -8.17
CA ASP A 253 9.17 -3.97 -7.17
C ASP A 253 8.88 -5.18 -6.27
N TYR A 254 8.98 -6.39 -6.85
CA TYR A 254 8.63 -7.63 -6.17
C TYR A 254 9.81 -8.54 -5.88
N ALA A 255 11.04 -8.02 -5.87
CA ALA A 255 12.26 -8.80 -5.62
C ALA A 255 12.21 -9.66 -4.33
N ASN A 256 11.59 -9.16 -3.26
CA ASN A 256 11.43 -9.96 -2.03
C ASN A 256 10.37 -11.07 -2.18
N LYS A 257 9.32 -10.83 -2.98
CA LYS A 257 8.26 -11.81 -3.21
C LYS A 257 8.66 -12.89 -4.21
N THR A 258 9.57 -12.62 -5.13
CA THR A 258 10.13 -13.66 -6.02
C THR A 258 10.89 -14.72 -5.22
N GLY A 259 11.58 -14.33 -4.14
CA GLY A 259 12.18 -15.27 -3.19
C GLY A 259 11.14 -16.20 -2.52
N LEU A 260 10.02 -15.63 -2.05
CA LEU A 260 8.91 -16.42 -1.52
C LEU A 260 8.28 -17.34 -2.57
N HIS A 261 8.14 -16.86 -3.81
CA HIS A 261 7.60 -17.67 -4.91
C HIS A 261 8.52 -18.84 -5.27
N LEU A 262 9.83 -18.62 -5.28
CA LEU A 262 10.84 -19.67 -5.45
C LEU A 262 10.80 -20.67 -4.29
N PHE A 263 10.65 -20.19 -3.06
CA PHE A 263 10.50 -21.06 -1.89
C PHE A 263 9.26 -21.95 -2.02
N VAL A 264 8.10 -21.40 -2.42
CA VAL A 264 6.87 -22.16 -2.66
C VAL A 264 7.09 -23.24 -3.74
N PHE A 265 7.81 -22.90 -4.81
CA PHE A 265 8.17 -23.88 -5.84
C PHE A 265 9.00 -25.03 -5.28
N ILE A 266 10.10 -24.72 -4.58
CA ILE A 266 11.00 -25.72 -4.00
C ILE A 266 10.24 -26.59 -2.98
N PHE A 267 9.44 -25.97 -2.12
CA PHE A 267 8.60 -26.66 -1.14
C PHE A 267 7.65 -27.65 -1.82
N LEU A 268 6.95 -27.24 -2.88
CA LEU A 268 6.02 -28.11 -3.62
C LEU A 268 6.75 -29.26 -4.32
N VAL A 269 7.94 -29.01 -4.89
CA VAL A 269 8.77 -30.07 -5.50
C VAL A 269 9.17 -31.11 -4.46
N VAL A 270 9.71 -30.67 -3.32
CA VAL A 270 10.14 -31.57 -2.23
C VAL A 270 8.94 -32.32 -1.66
N PHE A 271 7.84 -31.62 -1.38
CA PHE A 271 6.62 -32.21 -0.85
C PHE A 271 6.06 -33.31 -1.76
N LEU A 272 5.88 -33.02 -3.06
CA LEU A 272 5.38 -34.00 -4.02
C LEU A 272 6.36 -35.15 -4.25
N TYR A 273 7.67 -34.90 -4.18
CA TYR A 273 8.69 -35.96 -4.24
C TYR A 273 8.62 -36.90 -3.03
N LEU A 274 8.50 -36.36 -1.82
CA LEU A 274 8.34 -37.16 -0.60
C LEU A 274 7.04 -37.96 -0.63
N LEU A 275 5.95 -37.35 -1.11
CA LEU A 275 4.66 -38.02 -1.27
C LEU A 275 4.74 -39.16 -2.29
N LYS A 276 5.44 -38.96 -3.41
CA LYS A 276 5.73 -40.01 -4.39
C LYS A 276 6.44 -41.19 -3.72
N ARG A 277 7.53 -40.93 -3.00
CA ARG A 277 8.31 -41.97 -2.30
C ARG A 277 7.47 -42.71 -1.26
N PHE A 278 6.61 -41.99 -0.53
CA PHE A 278 5.71 -42.59 0.45
C PHE A 278 4.68 -43.53 -0.21
N ILE A 279 4.11 -43.16 -1.36
CA ILE A 279 3.14 -43.98 -2.08
C ILE A 279 3.81 -45.21 -2.70
N GLU A 280 5.00 -45.07 -3.29
CA GLU A 280 5.77 -46.18 -3.86
C GLU A 280 6.18 -47.20 -2.79
N ASN A 281 6.46 -46.76 -1.57
CA ASN A 281 6.85 -47.66 -0.47
C ASN A 281 5.68 -48.40 0.21
N ASN A 282 4.44 -47.92 0.06
CA ASN A 282 3.27 -48.43 0.80
C ASN A 282 2.26 -49.16 -0.10
N GLU A 283 2.71 -49.74 -1.21
CA GLU A 283 1.85 -50.36 -2.23
C GLU A 283 0.77 -51.30 -1.65
N LYS A 284 -0.46 -50.78 -1.56
CA LYS A 284 -1.69 -51.58 -1.66
C LYS A 284 -2.31 -51.33 -3.03
N LYS A 285 -2.52 -52.43 -3.77
CA LYS A 285 -2.98 -52.47 -5.16
C LYS A 285 -4.37 -51.87 -5.34
N ASN A 286 -4.52 -51.22 -6.49
CA ASN A 286 -5.74 -51.12 -7.30
C ASN A 286 -6.95 -50.43 -6.67
N ASP A 287 -6.87 -49.11 -6.58
CA ASP A 287 -8.09 -48.30 -6.64
C ASP A 287 -8.00 -47.40 -7.88
N ILE A 288 -8.88 -47.64 -8.86
CA ILE A 288 -8.92 -46.94 -10.16
C ILE A 288 -9.07 -45.43 -9.96
N ASN A 289 -9.72 -45.02 -8.86
CA ASN A 289 -9.89 -43.61 -8.48
C ASN A 289 -8.58 -42.89 -8.13
N GLN A 290 -7.47 -43.61 -7.90
CA GLN A 290 -6.18 -43.03 -7.55
C GLN A 290 -5.19 -42.93 -8.71
N GLU A 291 -5.49 -43.50 -9.90
CA GLU A 291 -4.55 -43.49 -11.03
C GLU A 291 -4.20 -42.07 -11.49
N THR A 292 -5.21 -41.19 -11.56
CA THR A 292 -5.03 -39.78 -11.91
C THR A 292 -4.14 -39.06 -10.89
N ALA A 293 -4.41 -39.22 -9.59
CA ALA A 293 -3.59 -38.61 -8.54
C ALA A 293 -2.14 -39.12 -8.58
N ARG A 294 -1.95 -40.43 -8.78
CA ARG A 294 -0.61 -41.03 -8.95
C ARG A 294 0.10 -40.46 -10.17
N PHE A 295 -0.59 -40.17 -11.27
CA PHE A 295 0.03 -39.52 -12.42
C PHE A 295 0.57 -38.13 -12.08
N PHE A 296 -0.20 -37.27 -11.41
CA PHE A 296 0.27 -35.93 -11.02
C PHE A 296 1.45 -36.00 -10.05
N ILE A 297 1.40 -36.91 -9.07
CA ILE A 297 2.47 -37.10 -8.08
C ILE A 297 3.74 -37.68 -8.75
N SER A 298 3.58 -38.62 -9.69
CA SER A 298 4.71 -39.18 -10.43
C SER A 298 5.43 -38.13 -11.30
N ASN A 299 4.69 -37.14 -11.80
CA ASN A 299 5.18 -35.98 -12.54
C ASN A 299 5.39 -34.76 -11.62
N TYR A 300 5.88 -34.99 -10.39
CA TYR A 300 6.01 -34.00 -9.32
C TYR A 300 6.56 -32.64 -9.75
N PHE A 301 7.58 -32.59 -10.61
CA PHE A 301 8.17 -31.33 -11.07
C PHE A 301 7.20 -30.48 -11.90
N ARG A 302 6.50 -31.09 -12.87
CA ARG A 302 5.55 -30.37 -13.74
C ARG A 302 4.31 -29.94 -12.96
N THR A 303 3.84 -30.81 -12.07
CA THR A 303 2.71 -30.51 -11.16
C THR A 303 3.06 -29.35 -10.24
N ALA A 304 4.24 -29.39 -9.60
CA ALA A 304 4.73 -28.29 -8.78
C ALA A 304 4.81 -27.00 -9.59
N LEU A 305 5.35 -27.03 -10.81
CA LEU A 305 5.47 -25.86 -11.66
C LEU A 305 4.11 -25.24 -12.00
N ILE A 306 3.11 -26.05 -12.40
CA ILE A 306 1.75 -25.57 -12.68
C ILE A 306 1.12 -24.96 -11.42
N LEU A 307 1.22 -25.64 -10.27
CA LEU A 307 0.67 -25.15 -9.00
C LEU A 307 1.35 -23.85 -8.55
N THR A 308 2.67 -23.74 -8.72
CA THR A 308 3.40 -22.52 -8.37
C THR A 308 3.04 -21.37 -9.30
N LEU A 309 2.90 -21.62 -10.61
CA LEU A 309 2.42 -20.60 -11.55
C LEU A 309 1.00 -20.15 -11.22
N ALA A 310 0.09 -21.08 -10.88
CA ALA A 310 -1.26 -20.74 -10.45
C ALA A 310 -1.27 -19.92 -9.14
N SER A 311 -0.37 -20.24 -8.20
CA SER A 311 -0.25 -19.51 -6.92
C SER A 311 0.22 -18.07 -7.06
N SER A 312 0.76 -17.70 -8.24
CA SER A 312 1.19 -16.33 -8.52
C SER A 312 0.06 -15.32 -8.26
N ALA A 313 -1.20 -15.68 -8.55
CA ALA A 313 -2.40 -14.88 -8.31
C ALA A 313 -2.49 -14.33 -6.88
N TRP A 314 -2.10 -15.13 -5.88
CA TRP A 314 -2.12 -14.72 -4.48
C TRP A 314 -0.85 -13.97 -4.05
N ILE A 315 0.30 -14.29 -4.66
CA ILE A 315 1.60 -13.69 -4.29
C ILE A 315 1.73 -12.25 -4.82
N TYR A 316 1.25 -12.01 -6.05
CA TYR A 316 1.37 -10.72 -6.73
C TYR A 316 -0.02 -10.13 -7.01
N PRO A 317 -0.58 -9.32 -6.10
CA PRO A 317 -1.93 -8.76 -6.24
C PRO A 317 -2.04 -7.70 -7.36
N ILE A 318 -0.93 -7.05 -7.72
CA ILE A 318 -0.87 -6.03 -8.77
C ILE A 318 0.22 -6.46 -9.75
N ARG A 319 -0.18 -6.86 -10.95
CA ARG A 319 0.75 -7.35 -11.99
C ARG A 319 0.51 -6.66 -13.33
N PRO A 320 1.57 -6.44 -14.11
CA PRO A 320 1.42 -6.04 -15.48
C PRO A 320 0.71 -7.07 -16.36
N SER A 321 0.02 -6.59 -17.39
CA SER A 321 -0.70 -7.46 -18.32
C SER A 321 0.26 -8.48 -18.97
N ILE A 322 1.47 -8.05 -19.36
CA ILE A 322 2.50 -8.95 -19.91
C ILE A 322 2.89 -10.11 -18.98
N VAL A 323 2.91 -9.87 -17.66
CA VAL A 323 3.20 -10.94 -16.69
C VAL A 323 2.04 -11.94 -16.64
N ASN A 324 0.79 -11.44 -16.70
CA ASN A 324 -0.38 -12.31 -16.76
C ASN A 324 -0.39 -13.17 -18.03
N ASP A 325 -0.02 -12.63 -19.19
CA ASP A 325 0.02 -13.42 -20.43
C ASP A 325 1.11 -14.49 -20.36
N ILE A 326 2.30 -14.14 -19.88
CA ILE A 326 3.40 -15.11 -19.71
C ILE A 326 2.96 -16.24 -18.78
N LEU A 327 2.29 -15.92 -17.67
CA LEU A 327 1.77 -16.91 -16.73
C LEU A 327 0.68 -17.78 -17.38
N LEU A 328 -0.29 -17.17 -18.06
CA LEU A 328 -1.37 -17.88 -18.74
C LEU A 328 -0.83 -18.83 -19.81
N LEU A 329 0.01 -18.32 -20.71
CA LEU A 329 0.63 -19.13 -21.78
C LEU A 329 1.51 -20.24 -21.20
N SER A 330 2.29 -19.95 -20.15
CA SER A 330 3.10 -20.98 -19.47
C SER A 330 2.22 -22.08 -18.89
N ILE A 331 1.13 -21.73 -18.20
CA ILE A 331 0.18 -22.70 -17.64
C ILE A 331 -0.47 -23.53 -18.76
N LEU A 332 -0.89 -22.90 -19.86
CA LEU A 332 -1.52 -23.61 -20.98
C LEU A 332 -0.57 -24.57 -21.67
N VAL A 333 0.65 -24.14 -21.98
CA VAL A 333 1.68 -24.99 -22.60
C VAL A 333 2.03 -26.16 -21.69
N LEU A 334 2.25 -25.92 -20.40
CA LEU A 334 2.54 -26.98 -19.42
C LEU A 334 1.37 -27.95 -19.26
N SER A 335 0.14 -27.43 -19.24
CA SER A 335 -1.08 -28.22 -19.21
C SER A 335 -1.19 -29.10 -20.45
N LEU A 336 -0.89 -28.58 -21.64
CA LEU A 336 -0.94 -29.33 -22.88
C LEU A 336 0.10 -30.48 -22.90
N LEU A 337 1.33 -30.21 -22.44
CA LEU A 337 2.38 -31.22 -22.28
C LEU A 337 2.03 -32.30 -21.25
N MET A 338 1.21 -31.98 -20.24
CA MET A 338 0.85 -32.88 -19.17
C MET A 338 -0.40 -33.71 -19.50
N PHE A 339 -1.45 -33.06 -20.02
CA PHE A 339 -2.78 -33.64 -20.18
C PHE A 339 -2.99 -34.40 -21.47
N TYR A 340 -2.10 -34.22 -22.46
CA TYR A 340 -2.13 -35.01 -23.70
C TYR A 340 -2.22 -36.52 -23.44
N ARG A 341 -1.56 -36.99 -22.37
CA ARG A 341 -1.45 -38.41 -22.03
C ARG A 341 -2.60 -38.93 -21.15
N LEU A 342 -3.34 -38.04 -20.47
CA LEU A 342 -4.32 -38.40 -19.45
C LEU A 342 -5.78 -38.41 -19.95
N TYR A 343 -6.20 -37.36 -20.65
CA TYR A 343 -7.63 -37.10 -20.89
C TYR A 343 -8.07 -37.36 -22.34
N GLY A 344 -7.23 -38.08 -23.11
CA GLY A 344 -7.51 -38.48 -24.47
C GLY A 344 -7.53 -37.32 -25.49
N LYS A 345 -7.88 -37.66 -26.74
CA LYS A 345 -7.80 -36.74 -27.88
C LYS A 345 -8.77 -35.55 -27.75
N LYS A 346 -9.98 -35.76 -27.24
CA LYS A 346 -11.01 -34.69 -27.13
C LYS A 346 -10.55 -33.55 -26.20
N PHE A 347 -10.08 -33.85 -24.99
CA PHE A 347 -9.59 -32.84 -24.06
C PHE A 347 -8.32 -32.14 -24.57
N THR A 348 -7.43 -32.89 -25.21
CA THR A 348 -6.24 -32.29 -25.85
C THR A 348 -6.63 -31.29 -26.93
N SER A 349 -7.55 -31.66 -27.82
CA SER A 349 -8.04 -30.76 -28.87
C SER A 349 -8.64 -29.48 -28.29
N PHE A 350 -9.36 -29.58 -27.16
CA PHE A 350 -9.86 -28.41 -26.44
C PHE A 350 -8.74 -27.52 -25.91
N LEU A 351 -7.72 -28.08 -25.24
CA LEU A 351 -6.57 -27.31 -24.75
C LEU A 351 -5.75 -26.68 -25.89
N VAL A 352 -5.57 -27.39 -27.00
CA VAL A 352 -4.92 -26.86 -28.21
C VAL A 352 -5.70 -25.66 -28.73
N LEU A 353 -7.03 -25.78 -28.84
CA LEU A 353 -7.88 -24.69 -29.32
C LEU A 353 -7.84 -23.49 -28.37
N LEU A 354 -7.87 -23.70 -27.06
CA LEU A 354 -7.75 -22.64 -26.06
C LEU A 354 -6.37 -21.96 -26.14
N THR A 355 -5.31 -22.72 -26.37
CA THR A 355 -3.95 -22.18 -26.59
C THR A 355 -3.89 -21.34 -27.87
N ILE A 356 -4.52 -21.80 -28.97
CA ILE A 356 -4.62 -21.03 -30.22
C ILE A 356 -5.38 -19.73 -30.00
N LEU A 357 -6.52 -19.76 -29.30
CA LEU A 357 -7.28 -18.57 -28.94
C LEU A 357 -6.44 -17.59 -28.12
N ALA A 358 -5.72 -18.07 -27.11
CA ALA A 358 -4.83 -17.23 -26.31
C ALA A 358 -3.73 -16.57 -27.16
N LEU A 359 -3.11 -17.31 -28.08
CA LEU A 359 -2.11 -16.77 -29.00
C LEU A 359 -2.70 -15.76 -30.00
N LEU A 360 -3.93 -15.98 -30.49
CA LEU A 360 -4.63 -15.05 -31.36
C LEU A 360 -4.96 -13.74 -30.62
N ASN A 361 -5.38 -13.83 -29.36
CA ASN A 361 -5.60 -12.66 -28.51
C ASN A 361 -4.30 -11.86 -28.31
N GLU A 362 -3.16 -12.52 -28.08
CA GLU A 362 -1.86 -11.81 -28.02
C GLU A 362 -1.46 -11.20 -29.36
N ALA A 363 -1.74 -11.88 -30.48
CA ALA A 363 -1.51 -11.30 -31.80
C ALA A 363 -2.35 -10.02 -31.98
N LEU A 364 -3.64 -10.03 -31.63
CA LEU A 364 -4.52 -8.86 -31.73
C LEU A 364 -4.00 -7.65 -30.97
N VAL A 365 -3.41 -7.87 -29.80
CA VAL A 365 -2.76 -6.81 -29.00
C VAL A 365 -1.59 -6.19 -29.77
N LEU A 366 -0.73 -6.99 -30.41
CA LEU A 366 0.42 -6.49 -31.18
C LEU A 366 0.01 -5.63 -32.38
N PHE A 367 -1.17 -5.89 -32.95
CA PHE A 367 -1.74 -5.15 -34.07
C PHE A 367 -2.72 -4.04 -33.65
N ASN A 368 -2.90 -3.80 -32.35
CA ASN A 368 -3.74 -2.77 -31.75
C ASN A 368 -5.17 -2.65 -32.32
N GLY A 369 -5.75 -3.74 -32.84
CA GLY A 369 -7.08 -3.70 -33.47
C GLY A 369 -7.18 -2.88 -34.77
N ILE A 370 -6.12 -2.17 -35.19
CA ILE A 370 -6.19 -1.19 -36.28
C ILE A 370 -5.64 -1.81 -37.56
N GLY A 371 -6.47 -1.84 -38.60
CA GLY A 371 -6.11 -2.31 -39.94
C GLY A 371 -6.69 -3.68 -40.29
N LEU A 372 -6.47 -4.09 -41.54
CA LEU A 372 -7.08 -5.29 -42.12
C LEU A 372 -6.64 -6.58 -41.40
N LEU A 373 -5.37 -6.68 -41.02
CA LEU A 373 -4.83 -7.87 -40.33
C LEU A 373 -5.46 -8.09 -38.96
N ALA A 374 -5.62 -7.05 -38.16
CA ALA A 374 -6.28 -7.16 -36.86
C ALA A 374 -7.74 -7.63 -37.02
N ARG A 375 -8.46 -7.11 -38.02
CA ARG A 375 -9.82 -7.55 -38.34
C ARG A 375 -9.86 -9.04 -38.70
N VAL A 376 -8.93 -9.53 -39.53
CA VAL A 376 -8.83 -10.95 -39.86
C VAL A 376 -8.61 -11.81 -38.62
N PHE A 377 -7.75 -11.38 -37.69
CA PHE A 377 -7.55 -12.10 -36.44
C PHE A 377 -8.81 -12.14 -35.57
N VAL A 378 -9.60 -11.06 -35.49
CA VAL A 378 -10.91 -11.09 -34.78
C VAL A 378 -11.87 -12.10 -35.40
N TYR A 379 -11.96 -12.18 -36.73
CA TYR A 379 -12.80 -13.19 -37.38
C TYR A 379 -12.30 -14.62 -37.16
N LEU A 380 -10.98 -14.83 -37.14
CA LEU A 380 -10.40 -16.12 -36.76
C LEU A 380 -10.74 -16.47 -35.32
N GLU A 381 -10.66 -15.52 -34.39
CA GLU A 381 -11.03 -15.72 -32.99
C GLU A 381 -12.51 -16.12 -32.85
N ILE A 382 -13.42 -15.41 -33.52
CA ILE A 382 -14.86 -15.77 -33.55
C ILE A 382 -15.08 -17.16 -34.12
N PHE A 383 -14.37 -17.51 -35.20
CA PHE A 383 -14.45 -18.83 -35.82
C PHE A 383 -13.97 -19.94 -34.87
N PHE A 384 -12.81 -19.77 -34.23
CA PHE A 384 -12.27 -20.72 -33.25
C PHE A 384 -13.15 -20.81 -31.98
N TYR A 385 -13.74 -19.69 -31.53
CA TYR A 385 -14.69 -19.69 -30.43
C TYR A 385 -15.93 -20.52 -30.75
N ARG A 386 -16.48 -20.39 -31.96
CA ARG A 386 -17.61 -21.20 -32.42
C ARG A 386 -17.26 -22.69 -32.52
N LEU A 387 -16.06 -23.01 -33.02
CA LEU A 387 -15.52 -24.39 -33.01
C LEU A 387 -15.42 -24.96 -31.59
N CYS A 388 -14.96 -24.15 -30.64
CA CYS A 388 -14.92 -24.52 -29.22
C CYS A 388 -16.31 -24.88 -28.70
N SER A 389 -17.30 -23.99 -28.93
CA SER A 389 -18.66 -24.20 -28.46
C SER A 389 -19.34 -25.43 -29.09
N VAL A 390 -19.12 -25.66 -30.38
CA VAL A 390 -19.72 -26.81 -31.09
C VAL A 390 -19.10 -28.12 -30.64
N SER A 391 -17.78 -28.16 -30.41
CA SER A 391 -17.08 -29.35 -29.92
C SER A 391 -17.51 -29.76 -28.50
N PHE A 392 -18.13 -28.86 -27.72
CA PHE A 392 -18.60 -29.11 -26.36
C PHE A 392 -20.09 -29.53 -26.30
N TYR A 393 -20.89 -29.19 -27.32
CA TYR A 393 -22.34 -29.42 -27.36
C TYR A 393 -22.77 -30.72 -28.05
N GLN A 394 -21.85 -31.53 -28.59
CA GLN A 394 -22.21 -32.87 -29.07
C GLN A 394 -22.26 -33.86 -27.90
N PRO A 395 -23.46 -34.37 -27.51
CA PRO A 395 -23.54 -35.46 -26.56
C PRO A 395 -22.82 -36.69 -27.13
N ALA A 396 -22.16 -37.43 -26.24
CA ALA A 396 -21.40 -38.63 -26.57
C ALA A 396 -22.26 -39.73 -27.19
#